data_AF-A0A0R3LCL5-F1
#
_entry.id   AF-A0A0R3LCL5-F1
#
_cell.length_a   1.000
_cell.length_b   1.000
_cell.length_c   1.000
_cell.angle_alpha   90.00
_cell.angle_beta   90.00
_cell.angle_gamma   90.00
#
_symmetry.space_group_name_H-M   'P 1'
#
loop_
_entity.id
_entity.type
_entity.pdbx_description
1 polymer ?
#
loop_
_entity_poly.entity_id
_entity_poly.type
_entity_poly.pdbx_seq_one_letter_code
_entity_poly.pdbx_strand_id
1 'polypeptide(L)'
;MMFRIGIISDTHGLLRPEAERGLTGVDHIIHAGDIGRPEIVDALRRIAPVTAIRGNVDNGEWAREYPDTKLVRLAGKSIYVLHDLKTLKADPGAGIDVIVSGHSHVPKIDT
;
A
#
# COMPACT_ATOMS: atom_id res chain seq x y z
N MET A 1 -17.24 13.22 9.57
CA MET A 1 -16.06 12.59 10.20
C MET A 1 -14.91 12.61 9.20
N MET A 2 -13.66 12.63 9.68
CA MET A 2 -12.45 12.65 8.83
C MET A 2 -12.14 11.22 8.37
N PHE A 3 -12.00 10.99 7.06
CA PHE A 3 -11.60 9.69 6.51
C PHE A 3 -10.08 9.55 6.54
N ARG A 4 -9.55 8.53 7.22
CA ARG A 4 -8.11 8.30 7.42
C ARG A 4 -7.66 7.08 6.64
N ILE A 5 -6.62 7.25 5.83
CA ILE A 5 -5.99 6.16 5.07
C ILE A 5 -4.63 5.87 5.70
N GLY A 6 -4.44 4.64 6.17
CA GLY A 6 -3.14 4.14 6.62
C GLY A 6 -2.30 3.66 5.42
N ILE A 7 -1.02 3.99 5.40
CA ILE A 7 -0.08 3.56 4.35
C ILE A 7 1.03 2.76 5.01
N ILE A 8 1.35 1.59 4.43
CA ILE A 8 2.44 0.72 4.84
C ILE A 8 3.07 0.09 3.60
N SER A 9 4.32 -0.35 3.69
CA SER A 9 5.02 -1.11 2.65
C SER A 9 6.14 -1.90 3.29
N ASP A 10 6.80 -2.76 2.50
CA ASP A 10 8.09 -3.36 2.88
C ASP A 10 8.02 -4.09 4.23
N THR A 11 6.92 -4.82 4.46
CA THR A 11 6.75 -5.62 5.68
C THR A 11 7.63 -6.86 5.64
N HIS A 12 7.96 -7.38 4.45
CA HIS A 12 8.87 -8.52 4.25
C HIS A 12 8.52 -9.72 5.14
N GLY A 13 7.23 -9.99 5.31
CA GLY A 13 6.71 -11.09 6.13
C GLY A 13 6.70 -10.83 7.64
N LEU A 14 7.02 -9.62 8.09
CA LEU A 14 6.99 -9.20 9.49
C LEU A 14 6.14 -7.94 9.69
N LEU A 15 4.92 -8.12 10.21
CA LEU A 15 4.11 -7.02 10.70
C LEU A 15 4.44 -6.74 12.16
N ARG A 16 5.06 -5.59 12.43
CA ARG A 16 5.45 -5.22 13.79
C ARG A 16 4.24 -4.65 14.58
N PRO A 17 4.13 -4.92 15.89
CA PRO A 17 3.04 -4.38 16.71
C PRO A 17 2.94 -2.85 16.70
N GLU A 18 4.06 -2.13 16.53
CA GLU A 18 4.09 -0.68 16.37
C GLU A 18 3.32 -0.22 15.14
N ALA A 19 3.44 -0.95 14.03
CA ALA A 19 2.72 -0.66 12.80
C ALA A 19 1.23 -0.92 12.98
N GLU A 20 0.83 -2.02 13.63
CA GLU A 20 -0.58 -2.30 13.94
C GLU A 20 -1.20 -1.21 14.81
N ARG A 21 -0.49 -0.76 15.85
CA ARG A 21 -0.92 0.36 16.69
C ARG A 21 -1.03 1.66 15.90
N GLY A 22 -0.08 1.96 15.02
CA GLY A 22 -0.12 3.14 14.16
C GLY A 22 -1.26 3.13 13.14
N LEU A 23 -1.73 1.95 12.75
CA LEU A 23 -2.84 1.76 11.82
C LEU A 23 -4.20 1.64 12.51
N THR A 24 -4.26 1.63 13.84
CA THR A 24 -5.53 1.49 14.56
C THR A 24 -6.43 2.70 14.32
N GLY A 25 -7.69 2.44 13.93
CA GLY A 25 -8.70 3.47 13.72
C GLY A 25 -8.61 4.19 12.36
N VAL A 26 -7.83 3.68 11.40
CA VAL A 26 -7.92 4.12 10.00
C VAL A 26 -9.13 3.47 9.33
N ASP A 27 -9.68 4.13 8.32
CA ASP A 27 -10.84 3.64 7.57
C ASP A 27 -10.45 2.71 6.41
N HIS A 28 -9.20 2.82 5.93
CA HIS A 28 -8.65 1.98 4.86
C HIS A 28 -7.13 1.88 4.99
N ILE A 29 -6.54 0.75 4.59
CA ILE A 29 -5.09 0.53 4.55
C ILE A 29 -4.63 0.31 3.10
N ILE A 30 -3.54 0.95 2.71
CA ILE A 30 -2.82 0.69 1.46
C ILE A 30 -1.47 0.03 1.79
N HIS A 31 -1.21 -1.16 1.25
CA HIS A 31 0.10 -1.81 1.28
C HIS A 31 0.80 -1.66 -0.08
N ALA A 32 1.90 -0.91 -0.15
CA ALA A 32 2.60 -0.59 -1.40
C ALA A 32 3.65 -1.64 -1.82
N GLY A 33 3.31 -2.93 -1.67
CA GLY A 33 4.19 -4.04 -2.05
C GLY A 33 5.26 -4.40 -1.03
N ASP A 34 6.00 -5.47 -1.35
CA ASP A 34 6.96 -6.15 -0.48
C ASP A 34 6.30 -6.65 0.81
N ILE A 35 5.21 -7.39 0.62
CA ILE A 35 4.40 -7.99 1.70
C ILE A 35 5.16 -9.17 2.32
N GLY A 36 5.82 -9.98 1.49
CA GLY A 36 6.61 -11.16 1.88
C GLY A 36 5.78 -12.40 2.21
N ARG A 37 4.57 -12.26 2.79
CA ARG A 37 3.70 -13.39 3.15
C ARG A 37 2.20 -13.03 3.17
N PRO A 38 1.28 -13.93 2.75
CA PRO A 38 -0.15 -13.62 2.68
C PRO A 38 -0.77 -13.29 4.05
N GLU A 39 -0.24 -13.87 5.14
CA GLU A 39 -0.76 -13.65 6.49
C GLU A 39 -0.63 -12.18 6.95
N ILE A 40 0.25 -11.39 6.33
CA ILE A 40 0.38 -9.96 6.60
C ILE A 40 -0.87 -9.21 6.16
N VAL A 41 -1.36 -9.49 4.96
CA VAL A 41 -2.59 -8.84 4.45
C VAL A 41 -3.77 -9.26 5.30
N ASP A 42 -3.85 -10.53 5.70
CA ASP A 42 -4.89 -11.01 6.60
C ASP A 42 -4.85 -10.34 7.98
N ALA A 43 -3.65 -10.12 8.53
CA ALA A 43 -3.49 -9.39 9.78
C ALA A 43 -3.95 -7.92 9.64
N LEU A 44 -3.58 -7.24 8.56
CA LEU A 44 -4.01 -5.86 8.28
C LEU A 44 -5.52 -5.77 8.05
N ARG A 45 -6.13 -6.76 7.40
CA ARG A 45 -7.59 -6.84 7.18
C ARG A 45 -8.39 -6.93 8.48
N ARG A 46 -7.78 -7.38 9.58
CA ARG A 46 -8.40 -7.33 10.91
C ARG A 46 -8.48 -5.91 11.49
N ILE A 47 -7.68 -4.98 10.97
CA ILE A 47 -7.66 -3.57 11.41
C ILE A 47 -8.63 -2.75 10.56
N ALA A 48 -8.54 -2.83 9.23
CA ALA A 48 -9.37 -2.10 8.28
C ALA A 48 -9.35 -2.77 6.89
N PRO A 49 -10.27 -2.42 5.97
CA PRO A 49 -10.18 -2.87 4.58
C PRO A 49 -8.82 -2.54 3.94
N VAL A 50 -8.27 -3.48 3.16
CA VAL A 50 -6.90 -3.37 2.61
C VAL A 50 -6.93 -3.35 1.08
N THR A 51 -6.21 -2.38 0.51
CA THR A 51 -5.72 -2.42 -0.87
C THR A 51 -4.25 -2.77 -0.85
N ALA A 52 -3.86 -3.86 -1.49
CA ALA A 52 -2.46 -4.26 -1.61
C ALA A 52 -2.08 -4.46 -3.08
N ILE A 53 -0.80 -4.24 -3.36
CA ILE A 53 -0.12 -4.55 -4.63
C ILE A 53 1.10 -5.44 -4.33
N ARG A 54 1.69 -6.03 -5.36
CA ARG A 54 2.97 -6.75 -5.24
C ARG A 54 4.16 -5.80 -5.19
N GLY A 55 5.20 -6.22 -4.48
CA GLY A 55 6.58 -5.72 -4.63
C GLY A 55 7.51 -6.80 -5.20
N ASN A 56 8.80 -6.56 -5.05
CA ASN A 56 9.89 -7.41 -5.52
C ASN A 56 9.88 -8.82 -4.93
N VAL A 57 9.54 -8.96 -3.65
CA VAL A 57 9.61 -10.25 -2.93
C VAL A 57 8.33 -11.08 -3.03
N ASP A 58 7.27 -10.51 -3.61
CA ASP A 58 5.94 -11.11 -3.67
C ASP A 58 5.78 -12.00 -4.91
N ASN A 59 6.54 -13.09 -4.96
CA ASN A 59 6.65 -13.97 -6.15
C ASN A 59 5.91 -15.33 -6.02
N GLY A 60 5.36 -15.64 -4.85
CA GLY A 60 4.65 -16.89 -4.60
C GLY A 60 3.30 -16.98 -5.32
N GLU A 61 2.73 -18.19 -5.40
CA GLU A 61 1.38 -18.43 -5.97
C GLU A 61 0.31 -17.54 -5.33
N TRP A 62 0.39 -17.35 -4.02
CA TRP A 62 -0.51 -16.46 -3.27
C TRP A 62 -0.46 -15.02 -3.78
N ALA A 63 0.71 -14.54 -4.22
CA ALA A 63 0.87 -13.15 -4.62
C ALA A 63 0.17 -12.83 -5.95
N ARG A 64 -0.23 -13.84 -6.74
CA ARG A 64 -0.94 -13.66 -8.02
C ARG A 64 -2.29 -12.96 -7.88
N GLU A 65 -2.87 -12.94 -6.68
CA GLU A 65 -4.11 -12.19 -6.42
C GLU A 65 -3.89 -10.66 -6.38
N TYR A 66 -2.64 -10.22 -6.19
CA TYR A 66 -2.28 -8.81 -6.10
C TYR A 66 -1.73 -8.31 -7.45
N PRO A 67 -2.20 -7.15 -7.95
CA PRO A 67 -1.65 -6.54 -9.15
C PRO A 67 -0.31 -5.84 -8.85
N ASP A 68 0.46 -5.51 -9.89
CA ASP A 68 1.70 -4.74 -9.74
C ASP A 68 1.44 -3.25 -9.45
N THR A 69 0.32 -2.73 -9.96
CA THR A 69 -0.12 -1.36 -9.69
C THR A 69 -1.64 -1.31 -9.51
N LYS A 70 -2.13 -0.27 -8.84
CA LYS A 70 -3.57 -0.07 -8.64
C LYS A 70 -3.93 1.40 -8.54
N LEU A 71 -4.92 1.82 -9.32
CA LEU A 71 -5.61 3.09 -9.11
C LEU A 71 -6.82 2.82 -8.21
N VAL A 72 -6.87 3.47 -7.04
CA VAL A 72 -7.98 3.36 -6.10
C VAL A 72 -8.60 4.72 -5.84
N ARG A 73 -9.93 4.77 -5.70
CA ARG A 73 -10.65 6.00 -5.35
C ARG A 73 -11.15 5.91 -3.92
N LEU A 74 -10.58 6.72 -3.03
CA LEU A 74 -10.91 6.75 -1.61
C LEU A 74 -11.13 8.21 -1.18
N ALA A 75 -12.17 8.46 -0.38
CA ALA A 75 -12.51 9.81 0.09
C ALA A 75 -12.57 10.89 -1.02
N GLY A 76 -13.03 10.51 -2.22
CA GLY A 76 -13.11 11.41 -3.38
C GLY A 76 -11.77 11.71 -4.07
N LYS A 77 -10.67 11.08 -3.64
CA LYS A 77 -9.32 11.21 -4.18
C LYS A 77 -8.92 10.00 -5.00
N SER A 78 -8.25 10.22 -6.12
CA SER A 78 -7.65 9.20 -6.97
C SER A 78 -6.22 8.95 -6.51
N ILE A 79 -5.94 7.74 -6.03
CA ILE A 79 -4.65 7.34 -5.45
C ILE A 79 -4.04 6.25 -6.32
N TYR A 80 -2.88 6.51 -6.92
CA TYR A 80 -2.15 5.54 -7.72
C TYR A 80 -1.07 4.87 -6.87
N VAL A 81 -1.16 3.55 -6.74
CA VAL A 81 -0.25 2.74 -5.93
C VAL A 81 0.64 1.93 -6.87
N LEU A 82 1.94 2.01 -6.66
CA LEU A 82 2.98 1.20 -7.30
C LEU A 82 4.06 0.88 -6.26
N HIS A 83 4.92 -0.10 -6.51
CA HIS A 83 6.03 -0.37 -5.59
C HIS A 83 7.15 0.65 -5.83
N ASP A 84 7.97 0.46 -6.86
CA ASP A 84 9.07 1.39 -7.17
C ASP A 84 8.61 2.59 -8.01
N LEU A 85 8.78 3.81 -7.48
CA LEU A 85 8.46 5.06 -8.18
C LEU A 85 9.19 5.21 -9.51
N LYS A 86 10.36 4.59 -9.69
CA LYS A 86 11.10 4.59 -10.96
C LYS A 86 10.36 3.85 -12.08
N THR A 87 9.40 2.99 -11.72
CA THR A 87 8.57 2.24 -12.68
C THR A 87 7.27 2.96 -13.04
N LEU A 88 7.08 4.20 -12.55
CA LEU A 88 5.90 5.00 -12.83
C LEU A 88 5.77 5.25 -14.34
N LYS A 89 4.74 4.65 -14.93
CA LYS A 89 4.35 4.87 -16.34
C LYS A 89 3.14 5.78 -16.49
N ALA A 90 2.39 5.99 -15.40
CA ALA A 90 1.24 6.88 -15.40
C ALA A 90 1.72 8.34 -15.43
N ASP A 91 1.02 9.18 -16.18
CA ASP A 91 1.22 10.63 -16.12
C ASP A 91 0.62 11.14 -14.79
N PRO A 92 1.44 11.70 -13.87
CA PRO A 92 0.95 12.27 -12.63
C PRO A 92 -0.12 13.36 -12.84
N GLY A 93 -0.09 14.05 -13.98
CA GLY A 93 -1.05 15.10 -14.34
C GLY A 93 -2.41 14.58 -14.83
N ALA A 94 -2.55 13.29 -15.10
CA ALA A 94 -3.75 12.69 -15.68
C ALA A 94 -4.87 12.42 -14.65
N GLY A 95 -5.08 13.34 -13.70
CA GLY A 95 -6.15 13.23 -12.70
C GLY A 95 -5.85 12.29 -11.52
N ILE A 96 -4.57 12.05 -11.24
CA ILE A 96 -4.10 11.37 -10.03
C ILE A 96 -3.89 12.44 -8.95
N ASP A 97 -4.56 12.30 -7.81
CA ASP A 97 -4.39 13.23 -6.68
C ASP A 97 -3.16 12.88 -5.83
N VAL A 98 -2.85 11.59 -5.68
CA VAL A 98 -1.77 11.08 -4.81
C VAL A 98 -1.11 9.87 -5.45
N ILE A 99 0.22 9.80 -5.39
CA ILE A 99 1.00 8.60 -5.73
C ILE A 99 1.56 8.01 -4.45
N VAL A 100 1.40 6.71 -4.25
CA VAL A 100 1.93 5.95 -3.12
C VAL A 100 2.91 4.90 -3.64
N SER A 101 4.15 4.98 -3.17
CA SER A 101 5.24 4.05 -3.51
C SER A 101 5.95 3.49 -2.28
N GLY A 102 6.33 2.22 -2.33
CA GLY A 102 7.20 1.56 -1.33
C GLY A 102 8.39 0.94 -2.04
N HIS A 103 9.62 1.17 -1.58
CA HIS A 103 10.84 0.55 -2.15
C HIS A 103 12.10 0.98 -1.38
N SER A 104 12.16 2.26 -1.00
CA SER A 104 13.39 2.86 -0.46
C SER A 104 13.65 2.50 1.01
N HIS A 105 12.65 1.94 1.70
CA HIS A 105 12.63 1.79 3.16
C HIS A 105 12.83 3.13 3.92
N VAL A 106 12.63 4.27 3.23
CA VAL A 106 12.78 5.61 3.78
C VAL A 106 11.48 6.36 3.60
N PRO A 107 10.81 6.80 4.68
CA PRO A 107 9.60 7.61 4.56
C PRO A 107 9.96 8.95 3.91
N LYS A 108 9.24 9.30 2.84
CA LYS A 108 9.38 10.57 2.13
C LYS A 108 8.00 11.08 1.72
N ILE A 109 7.81 12.39 1.83
CA ILE A 109 6.65 13.12 1.28
C ILE A 109 7.19 14.17 0.31
N ASP A 110 6.55 14.30 -0.85
CA ASP A 110 6.84 15.28 -1.89
C ASP A 110 5.50 15.91 -2.32
N THR A 111 5.43 17.23 -2.46
CA THR A 111 4.17 17.99 -2.66
C THR A 111 4.33 19.10 -3.66
#